data_AF-C7RRD4-F1
#
_entry.id   AF-C7RRD4-F1
#
_cell.length_a   1.000
_cell.length_b   1.000
_cell.length_c   1.000
_cell.angle_alpha   90.00
_cell.angle_beta   90.00
_cell.angle_gamma   90.00
#
_symmetry.space_group_name_H-M   'P 1'
#
loop_
_entity.id
_entity.type
_entity.pdbx_description
1 polymer ?
#
loop_
_entity_poly.entity_id
_entity_poly.type
_entity_poly.pdbx_seq_one_letter_code
_entity_poly.pdbx_strand_id
1 'polypeptide(L)'
;MYTEDDISSAIEAGVLTKEAASAFRAHVAGLKSETAVDEEHFRLVTGFNDIFVVIACLLLLTSVAWIGSALVPWLGALAVSATAWFLAELFTRKRRMELPAIVLLLALWEAF
;
A
#
# COMPACT_ATOMS: atom_id res chain seq x y z
N MET A 1 -2.72 26.03 10.07
CA MET A 1 -3.19 26.16 8.68
C MET A 1 -3.87 27.51 8.60
N TYR A 2 -3.40 28.42 7.75
CA TYR A 2 -4.07 29.72 7.57
C TYR A 2 -5.35 29.51 6.77
N THR A 3 -6.44 30.10 7.22
CA THR A 3 -7.76 30.03 6.60
C THR A 3 -7.94 31.17 5.58
N GLU A 4 -8.97 31.06 4.74
CA GLU A 4 -9.34 32.13 3.81
C GLU A 4 -9.66 33.45 4.53
N ASP A 5 -10.21 33.35 5.73
CA ASP A 5 -10.50 34.50 6.58
C ASP A 5 -9.21 35.14 7.11
N ASP A 6 -8.19 34.35 7.46
CA ASP A 6 -6.88 34.87 7.89
C ASP A 6 -6.18 35.63 6.76
N ILE A 7 -6.26 35.14 5.51
CA ILE A 7 -5.70 35.81 4.33
C ILE A 7 -6.43 37.12 4.05
N SER A 8 -7.76 37.13 4.18
CA SER A 8 -8.59 38.32 3.97
C SER A 8 -8.35 39.38 5.03
N SER A 9 -8.23 38.98 6.30
CA SER A 9 -7.87 39.86 7.42
C SER A 9 -6.48 40.47 7.24
N ALA A 10 -5.50 39.70 6.73
CA ALA A 10 -4.16 40.20 6.45
C ALA A 10 -4.12 41.23 5.29
N ILE A 11 -5.05 41.14 4.33
CA ILE A 11 -5.23 42.16 3.28
C ILE A 11 -5.82 43.43 3.88
N GLU A 12 -6.86 43.32 4.72
CA GLU A 12 -7.48 44.47 5.39
C GLU A 12 -6.51 45.19 6.32
N ALA A 13 -5.66 44.44 7.02
CA ALA A 13 -4.60 44.98 7.87
C ALA A 13 -3.44 45.61 7.08
N GLY A 14 -3.44 45.51 5.75
CA GLY A 14 -2.38 46.02 4.87
C GLY A 14 -1.07 45.25 4.96
N VAL A 15 -1.06 44.10 5.64
CA VAL A 15 0.10 43.21 5.78
C VAL A 15 0.37 42.46 4.46
N LEU A 16 -0.68 42.20 3.69
CA LEU A 16 -0.63 41.53 2.39
C LEU A 16 -1.30 42.38 1.30
N THR A 17 -0.68 42.44 0.12
CA THR A 17 -1.33 43.03 -1.06
C THR A 17 -2.30 42.03 -1.68
N LYS A 18 -3.32 42.53 -2.39
CA LYS A 18 -4.30 41.68 -3.08
C LYS A 18 -3.63 40.78 -4.13
N GLU A 19 -2.62 41.31 -4.81
CA GLU A 19 -1.84 40.60 -5.82
C GLU A 19 -0.96 39.51 -5.18
N ALA A 20 -0.35 39.77 -4.03
CA ALA A 20 0.44 38.76 -3.32
C ALA A 20 -0.46 37.65 -2.76
N ALA A 21 -1.66 38.01 -2.27
CA ALA A 21 -2.64 37.03 -1.80
C ALA A 21 -3.16 36.15 -2.95
N SER A 22 -3.41 36.70 -4.14
CA SER A 22 -3.83 35.91 -5.31
C SER A 22 -2.71 34.99 -5.80
N ALA A 23 -1.46 35.48 -5.85
CA ALA A 23 -0.29 34.67 -6.18
C ALA A 23 -0.06 33.54 -5.17
N PHE A 24 -0.25 33.81 -3.87
CA PHE A 24 -0.14 32.82 -2.82
C PHE A 24 -1.22 31.73 -2.94
N ARG A 25 -2.48 32.11 -3.20
CA ARG A 25 -3.57 31.15 -3.47
C ARG A 25 -3.25 30.25 -4.66
N ALA A 26 -2.75 30.84 -5.76
CA ALA A 26 -2.35 30.10 -6.95
C ALA A 26 -1.22 29.11 -6.66
N HIS A 27 -0.22 29.53 -5.87
CA HIS A 27 0.90 28.68 -5.47
C HIS A 27 0.43 27.50 -4.59
N VAL A 28 -0.40 27.75 -3.58
CA VAL A 28 -0.94 26.70 -2.68
C VAL A 28 -1.85 25.74 -3.44
N ALA A 29 -2.64 26.23 -4.40
CA ALA A 29 -3.45 25.39 -5.28
C ALA A 29 -2.57 24.47 -6.16
N GLY A 30 -1.45 24.99 -6.68
CA GLY A 30 -0.46 24.20 -7.44
C GLY A 30 0.16 23.08 -6.60
N LEU A 31 0.60 23.40 -5.37
CA LEU A 31 1.20 22.40 -4.45
C LEU A 31 0.25 21.26 -4.11
N LYS A 32 -1.04 21.54 -3.91
CA LYS A 32 -2.06 20.51 -3.63
C LYS A 32 -2.28 19.60 -4.84
N SER A 33 -2.24 20.15 -6.06
CA SER A 33 -2.44 19.37 -7.27
C SER A 33 -1.24 18.46 -7.58
N GLU A 34 -0.01 18.91 -7.36
CA GLU A 34 1.18 18.08 -7.57
C GLU A 34 1.29 16.95 -6.53
N THR A 35 1.01 17.24 -5.26
CA THR A 35 1.13 16.25 -4.17
C THR A 35 0.08 15.15 -4.29
N ALA A 36 -1.16 15.48 -4.66
CA ALA A 36 -2.24 14.50 -4.76
C ALA A 36 -2.08 13.55 -5.96
N VAL A 37 -1.58 14.05 -7.09
CA VAL A 37 -1.43 13.25 -8.32
C VAL A 37 -0.28 12.25 -8.19
N ASP A 38 0.84 12.65 -7.60
CA ASP A 38 2.01 11.77 -7.45
C ASP A 38 1.74 10.64 -6.43
N GLU A 39 1.02 10.92 -5.33
CA GLU A 39 0.61 9.89 -4.36
C GLU A 39 -0.34 8.84 -4.96
N GLU A 40 -1.32 9.25 -5.77
CA GLU A 40 -2.24 8.31 -6.43
C GLU A 40 -1.52 7.42 -7.45
N HIS A 41 -0.66 8.01 -8.27
CA HIS A 41 0.09 7.29 -9.29
C HIS A 41 1.09 6.29 -8.66
N PHE A 42 1.75 6.68 -7.56
CA PHE A 42 2.67 5.80 -6.84
C PHE A 42 1.94 4.64 -6.16
N ARG A 43 0.75 4.88 -5.59
CA ARG A 43 -0.11 3.83 -5.00
C ARG A 43 -0.64 2.83 -6.03
N LEU A 44 -1.00 3.30 -7.23
CA LEU A 44 -1.46 2.40 -8.32
C LEU A 44 -0.34 1.51 -8.85
N VAL A 45 0.87 2.07 -9.06
CA VAL A 45 2.02 1.30 -9.58
C VAL A 45 2.54 0.29 -8.56
N THR A 46 2.58 0.67 -7.28
CA THR A 46 2.97 -0.27 -6.21
C THR A 46 1.92 -1.36 -5.96
N GLY A 47 0.62 -1.05 -6.06
CA GLY A 47 -0.45 -2.04 -5.96
C GLY A 47 -0.41 -3.13 -7.04
N PHE A 48 0.06 -2.82 -8.25
CA PHE A 48 0.19 -3.80 -9.33
C PHE A 48 1.26 -4.87 -9.06
N ASN A 49 2.39 -4.48 -8.46
CA ASN A 49 3.46 -5.40 -8.10
C ASN A 49 2.98 -6.46 -7.09
N ASP A 50 2.07 -6.09 -6.18
CA ASP A 50 1.61 -6.98 -5.12
C ASP A 50 0.73 -8.12 -5.65
N ILE A 51 0.01 -7.90 -6.76
CA ILE A 51 -0.80 -8.93 -7.42
C ILE A 51 0.08 -10.08 -7.93
N PHE A 52 1.23 -9.79 -8.54
CA PHE A 52 2.14 -10.85 -9.02
C PHE A 52 2.72 -11.67 -7.88
N VAL A 53 3.05 -11.00 -6.76
CA VAL A 53 3.60 -11.66 -5.57
C VAL A 53 2.57 -12.62 -4.96
N VAL A 54 1.30 -12.19 -4.88
CA VAL A 54 0.19 -13.03 -4.40
C VAL A 54 0.01 -14.26 -5.28
N ILE A 55 -0.06 -14.08 -6.60
CA ILE A 55 -0.21 -15.20 -7.55
C ILE A 55 0.96 -16.17 -7.43
N ALA A 56 2.19 -15.66 -7.32
CA ALA A 56 3.37 -16.51 -7.13
C ALA A 56 3.30 -17.33 -5.84
N CYS A 57 2.82 -16.74 -4.73
CA CYS A 57 2.64 -17.45 -3.46
C CYS A 57 1.56 -18.54 -3.56
N LEU A 58 0.42 -18.24 -4.18
CA LEU A 58 -0.66 -19.23 -4.39
C LEU A 58 -0.18 -20.41 -5.23
N LEU A 59 0.51 -20.14 -6.33
CA LEU A 59 1.07 -21.19 -7.19
C LEU A 59 2.13 -22.02 -6.46
N LEU A 60 2.99 -21.37 -5.68
CA LEU A 60 4.03 -22.03 -4.90
C LEU A 60 3.42 -22.93 -3.82
N LEU A 61 2.48 -22.42 -3.02
CA LEU A 61 1.83 -23.21 -1.96
C LEU A 61 1.02 -24.37 -2.54
N THR A 62 0.31 -24.16 -3.65
CA THR A 62 -0.42 -25.22 -4.36
C THR A 62 0.54 -26.31 -4.85
N SER A 63 1.69 -25.92 -5.41
CA SER A 63 2.71 -26.85 -5.88
C SER A 63 3.33 -27.65 -4.72
N VAL A 64 3.64 -26.98 -3.60
CA VAL A 64 4.20 -27.63 -2.39
C VAL A 64 3.19 -28.60 -1.78
N ALA A 65 1.91 -28.22 -1.70
CA ALA A 65 0.84 -29.08 -1.21
C ALA A 65 0.70 -30.34 -2.07
N TRP A 66 0.72 -30.20 -3.39
CA TRP A 66 0.61 -31.32 -4.32
C TRP A 66 1.82 -32.25 -4.22
N ILE A 67 3.04 -31.70 -4.28
CA ILE A 67 4.27 -32.49 -4.20
C ILE A 67 4.37 -33.23 -2.86
N GLY A 68 4.05 -32.55 -1.75
CA GLY A 68 4.12 -33.15 -0.43
C GLY A 68 3.06 -34.23 -0.21
N SER A 69 1.83 -34.01 -0.69
CA SER A 69 0.75 -35.02 -0.58
C SER A 69 0.96 -36.23 -1.48
N ALA A 70 1.68 -36.07 -2.60
CA ALA A 70 2.06 -37.18 -3.49
C ALA A 70 3.08 -38.14 -2.86
N LEU A 71 3.86 -37.68 -1.87
CA LEU A 71 4.80 -38.52 -1.12
C LEU A 71 4.10 -39.15 0.10
N VAL A 72 3.58 -38.31 1.00
CA VAL A 72 2.82 -38.74 2.19
C VAL A 72 1.82 -37.65 2.59
N PRO A 73 0.54 -37.96 2.86
CA PRO A 73 -0.51 -36.94 3.06
C PRO A 73 -0.20 -35.88 4.14
N TRP A 74 0.43 -36.27 5.26
CA TRP A 74 0.77 -35.35 6.35
C TRP A 74 1.99 -34.46 6.04
N LEU A 75 2.86 -34.90 5.12
CA LEU A 75 4.05 -34.18 4.72
C LEU A 75 3.69 -32.94 3.88
N GLY A 76 2.62 -33.03 3.10
CA GLY A 76 2.04 -31.87 2.38
C GLY A 76 1.62 -30.76 3.34
N ALA A 77 0.90 -31.10 4.41
CA ALA A 77 0.46 -30.12 5.40
C ALA A 77 1.66 -29.45 6.12
N LEU A 78 2.65 -30.23 6.57
CA LEU A 78 3.85 -29.68 7.20
C LEU A 78 4.68 -28.80 6.26
N ALA A 79 4.86 -29.23 5.01
CA ALA A 79 5.61 -28.46 4.02
C ALA A 79 4.91 -27.14 3.70
N VAL A 80 3.58 -27.14 3.57
CA VAL A 80 2.77 -25.93 3.38
C VAL A 80 2.89 -25.01 4.59
N SER A 81 2.72 -25.51 5.82
CA SER A 81 2.83 -24.69 7.03
C SER A 81 4.22 -24.07 7.21
N ALA A 82 5.29 -24.85 6.98
CA ALA A 82 6.66 -24.34 7.07
C ALA A 82 6.94 -23.29 5.98
N THR A 83 6.45 -23.52 4.77
CA THR A 83 6.61 -22.59 3.64
C THR A 83 5.83 -21.30 3.85
N ALA A 84 4.58 -21.40 4.34
CA ALA A 84 3.75 -20.26 4.69
C ALA A 84 4.36 -19.43 5.83
N TRP A 85 4.88 -20.07 6.88
CA TRP A 85 5.61 -19.40 7.96
C TRP A 85 6.82 -18.61 7.42
N PHE A 86 7.64 -19.26 6.60
CA PHE A 86 8.84 -18.64 6.03
C PHE A 86 8.53 -17.46 5.11
N LEU A 87 7.50 -17.59 4.25
CA LEU A 87 7.03 -16.51 3.37
C LEU A 87 6.46 -15.34 4.18
N ALA A 88 5.66 -15.63 5.22
CA ALA A 88 5.12 -14.61 6.11
C ALA A 88 6.25 -13.82 6.77
N GLU A 89 7.24 -14.50 7.36
CA GLU A 89 8.36 -13.82 8.01
C GLU A 89 9.20 -12.99 7.03
N LEU A 90 9.40 -13.46 5.79
CA LEU A 90 10.06 -12.70 4.74
C LEU A 90 9.29 -11.43 4.33
N PHE A 91 7.97 -11.53 4.13
CA PHE A 91 7.14 -10.40 3.72
C PHE A 91 6.96 -9.38 4.83
N THR A 92 6.71 -9.82 6.06
CA THR A 92 6.54 -8.94 7.23
C THR A 92 7.85 -8.23 7.58
N ARG A 93 9.00 -8.89 7.48
CA ARG A 93 10.28 -8.33 7.95
C ARG A 93 11.01 -7.47 6.92
N LYS A 94 10.85 -7.74 5.62
CA LYS A 94 11.72 -7.14 4.59
C LYS A 94 11.03 -6.31 3.51
N ARG A 95 9.72 -6.48 3.27
CA ARG A 95 9.05 -5.84 2.12
C ARG A 95 8.14 -4.66 2.49
N ARG A 96 7.70 -4.48 3.75
CA ARG A 96 6.74 -3.42 4.17
C ARG A 96 5.58 -3.23 3.17
N MET A 97 5.04 -4.33 2.65
CA MET A 97 3.91 -4.32 1.69
C MET A 97 2.63 -4.65 2.46
N GLU A 98 1.70 -3.70 2.52
CA GLU A 98 0.44 -3.79 3.27
C GLU A 98 -0.59 -4.74 2.61
N LEU A 99 -0.57 -4.86 1.28
CA LEU A 99 -1.53 -5.65 0.49
C LEU A 99 -1.31 -7.18 0.52
N PRO A 100 -0.08 -7.71 0.42
CA PRO A 100 0.16 -9.15 0.54
C PRO A 100 -0.23 -9.71 1.91
N ALA A 101 -0.12 -8.91 2.96
CA ALA A 101 -0.50 -9.30 4.32
C ALA A 101 -2.02 -9.48 4.48
N ILE A 102 -2.84 -8.63 3.85
CA ILE A 102 -4.32 -8.74 3.86
C ILE A 102 -4.77 -9.99 3.09
N VAL A 103 -4.13 -10.30 1.97
CA VAL A 103 -4.48 -11.51 1.18
C VAL A 103 -4.05 -12.78 1.90
N LEU A 104 -2.90 -12.79 2.57
CA LEU A 104 -2.49 -13.91 3.42
C LEU A 104 -3.45 -14.13 4.59
N LEU A 105 -4.01 -13.05 5.18
CA LEU A 105 -5.05 -13.13 6.21
C LEU A 105 -6.36 -13.75 5.70
N LEU A 106 -6.80 -13.42 4.48
CA LEU A 106 -8.00 -14.02 3.87
C LEU A 106 -7.80 -15.50 3.50
N ALA A 107 -6.62 -15.86 3.00
CA ALA A 107 -6.29 -17.26 2.68
C ALA A 107 -6.26 -18.16 3.94
N LEU A 108 -5.90 -17.59 5.09
CA LEU A 108 -5.90 -18.31 6.38
C LEU A 108 -7.31 -18.47 6.96
N TRP A 109 -8.25 -17.60 6.59
CA TRP A 109 -9.66 -17.65 7.00
C TRP A 109 -10.45 -18.73 6.26
N GLU A 110 -10.20 -18.93 4.97
CA GLU A 110 -10.83 -20.01 4.16
C GLU A 110 -10.32 -21.41 4.52
N ALA A 111 -9.25 -21.51 5.32
CA ALA A 111 -8.64 -22.77 5.75
C ALA A 111 -9.20 -23.30 7.09
N PHE A 112 -10.18 -22.63 7.70
CA PHE A 112 -10.81 -22.98 8.98
C PHE A 112 -12.31 -23.30 8.84
#